data_AF-A0AA36FB62-F1
#
_entry.id   AF-A0AA36FB62-F1
#
_cell.length_a   1.000
_cell.length_b   1.000
_cell.length_c   1.000
_cell.angle_alpha   90.00
_cell.angle_beta   90.00
_cell.angle_gamma   90.00
#
_symmetry.space_group_name_H-M   'P 1'
#
loop_
_entity.id
_entity.type
_entity.pdbx_description
1 polymer ?
#
loop_
_entity_poly.entity_id
_entity_poly.type
_entity_poly.pdbx_seq_one_letter_code
_entity_poly.pdbx_strand_id
1 'polypeptide(L)'
;MPETPRWLLYKGRRVEAIQALTKLRSVNCDVEDEIRDIEEGLDVQDISYRDMWRKPELSRPIFISLSLMILQQLTGINAVLFYAVPIFKESGYENQSYLASAIIGATQILFTFFVSQIMDRVGRQISTGKMKINLIKKI
;
A
#
# COMPACT_ATOMS: atom_id res chain seq x y z
N MET A 1 -16.96 1.34 12.81
CA MET A 1 -15.78 2.16 12.47
C MET A 1 -16.28 3.43 11.82
N PRO A 2 -15.73 4.62 12.12
CA PRO A 2 -16.12 5.83 11.40
C PRO A 2 -15.74 5.71 9.91
N GLU A 3 -16.53 6.36 9.04
CA GLU A 3 -16.22 6.48 7.61
C GLU A 3 -14.90 7.23 7.40
N THR A 4 -14.26 7.02 6.24
CA THR A 4 -12.99 7.69 5.95
C THR A 4 -13.19 9.22 5.84
N PRO A 5 -12.37 10.05 6.50
CA PRO A 5 -12.50 11.51 6.45
C PRO A 5 -12.50 12.08 5.02
N ARG A 6 -11.73 11.46 4.11
CA ARG A 6 -11.70 11.82 2.69
C ARG A 6 -13.06 11.63 2.00
N TRP A 7 -13.76 10.53 2.31
CA TRP A 7 -15.09 10.27 1.75
C TRP A 7 -16.13 11.24 2.29
N LEU A 8 -16.05 11.58 3.59
CA LEU A 8 -16.94 12.55 4.22
C LEU A 8 -16.76 13.96 3.62
N LEU A 9 -15.51 14.37 3.36
CA LEU A 9 -15.21 15.63 2.67
C LEU A 9 -15.70 15.62 1.22
N TYR A 10 -15.51 14.52 0.49
CA TYR A 10 -16.06 14.36 -0.87
C TYR A 10 -17.59 14.51 -0.93
N LYS A 11 -18.31 14.09 0.13
CA LYS A 11 -19.76 14.25 0.26
C LYS A 11 -20.20 15.61 0.82
N GLY A 12 -19.27 16.54 1.04
CA GLY A 12 -19.55 17.87 1.62
C GLY A 12 -19.85 17.84 3.12
N ARG A 13 -19.61 16.73 3.82
CA ARG A 13 -19.87 16.56 5.26
C ARG A 13 -18.63 16.90 6.10
N ARG A 14 -18.21 18.16 6.06
CA ARG A 14 -16.99 18.66 6.73
C ARG A 14 -16.97 18.40 8.24
N VAL A 15 -18.09 18.64 8.93
CA VAL A 15 -18.18 18.50 10.40
C VAL A 15 -17.97 17.04 10.83
N GLU A 16 -18.55 16.08 10.11
CA GLU A 16 -18.34 14.65 10.36
C GLU A 16 -16.90 14.22 10.06
N ALA A 17 -16.28 14.81 9.02
CA ALA A 17 -14.89 14.55 8.67
C ALA A 17 -13.91 15.03 9.76
N ILE A 18 -14.16 16.21 10.36
CA ILE A 18 -13.40 16.74 11.51
C ILE A 18 -13.51 15.76 12.67
N GLN A 19 -14.72 15.34 13.04
CA GLN A 19 -14.94 14.41 14.15
C GLN A 19 -14.23 13.06 13.91
N ALA A 20 -14.26 12.56 12.67
CA ALA A 20 -13.56 11.33 12.31
C ALA A 20 -12.03 11.49 12.39
N LEU A 21 -11.47 12.61 11.91
CA LEU A 21 -10.04 12.91 11.99
C LEU A 21 -9.56 13.11 13.42
N THR A 22 -10.30 13.85 14.24
CA THR A 22 -9.97 14.06 15.67
C THR A 22 -10.03 12.75 16.47
N LYS A 23 -10.87 11.80 16.06
CA LYS A 23 -10.89 10.45 16.66
C LYS A 23 -9.68 9.60 16.25
N LEU A 24 -9.14 9.84 15.05
CA LEU A 24 -7.98 9.14 14.50
C LEU A 24 -6.64 9.72 14.99
N ARG A 25 -6.55 11.05 15.13
CA ARG A 25 -5.36 11.77 15.63
C ARG A 25 -5.65 12.29 17.03
N SER A 26 -5.09 11.64 18.04
CA SER A 26 -5.20 12.03 19.46
C SER A 26 -5.11 13.55 19.69
N VAL A 27 -6.17 14.11 20.28
CA VAL A 27 -6.49 15.44 20.90
C VAL A 27 -5.69 16.73 20.56
N ASN A 28 -4.44 16.73 20.07
CA ASN A 28 -3.59 17.93 19.96
C ASN A 28 -3.01 18.21 18.56
N CYS A 29 -3.63 17.72 17.47
CA CYS A 29 -3.23 18.13 16.11
C CYS A 29 -4.20 19.17 15.56
N ASP A 30 -3.66 20.17 14.87
CA ASP A 30 -4.45 21.07 14.04
C ASP A 30 -5.02 20.28 12.86
N VAL A 31 -6.26 19.82 13.00
CA VAL A 31 -6.98 19.02 12.00
C VAL A 31 -7.41 19.91 10.82
N GLU A 32 -7.45 21.22 11.00
CA GLU A 32 -7.97 22.15 10.01
C GLU A 32 -7.05 22.26 8.79
N ASP A 33 -5.73 22.30 9.00
CA ASP A 33 -4.75 22.27 7.91
C ASP A 33 -4.81 20.95 7.12
N GLU A 34 -4.94 19.80 7.79
CA GLU A 34 -5.04 18.49 7.12
C GLU A 34 -6.35 18.36 6.33
N ILE A 35 -7.44 18.96 6.81
CA ILE A 35 -8.70 19.02 6.06
C ILE A 35 -8.56 19.91 4.83
N ARG A 36 -7.94 21.08 4.95
CA ARG A 36 -7.69 21.96 3.81
C ARG A 36 -6.85 21.25 2.74
N ASP A 37 -5.78 20.56 3.14
CA ASP A 37 -4.94 19.78 2.24
C ASP A 37 -5.72 18.66 1.52
N ILE A 38 -6.66 18.02 2.23
CA ILE A 38 -7.52 16.98 1.64
C ILE A 38 -8.55 17.60 0.69
N GLU A 39 -9.16 18.73 1.03
CA GLU A 39 -10.11 19.44 0.18
C GLU A 39 -9.46 19.95 -1.11
N GLU A 40 -8.26 20.52 -1.04
CA GLU A 40 -7.46 20.88 -2.21
C GLU A 40 -7.13 19.66 -3.09
N GLY A 41 -6.88 18.51 -2.46
CA GLY A 41 -6.65 17.24 -3.14
C GLY A 41 -7.92 16.52 -3.64
N LEU A 42 -9.12 17.01 -3.31
CA LEU A 42 -10.40 16.45 -3.76
C LEU A 42 -10.92 17.09 -5.04
N ASP A 43 -10.34 18.21 -5.49
CA ASP A 43 -10.63 18.86 -6.79
C ASP A 43 -10.12 18.05 -8.01
N VAL A 44 -9.82 16.76 -7.79
CA VAL A 44 -9.44 15.83 -8.84
C VAL A 44 -10.71 15.49 -9.62
N GLN A 45 -10.86 16.15 -10.77
CA GLN A 45 -11.88 15.89 -11.78
C GLN A 45 -12.11 14.38 -11.96
N ASP A 46 -13.37 13.95 -12.15
CA ASP A 46 -13.73 12.56 -12.45
C ASP A 46 -12.84 11.97 -13.55
N ILE A 47 -11.81 11.23 -13.14
CA ILE A 47 -10.86 10.64 -14.07
C ILE A 47 -11.56 9.46 -14.72
N SER A 48 -11.87 9.56 -16.01
CA SER A 48 -12.39 8.43 -16.76
C SER A 48 -11.34 7.32 -16.84
N TYR A 49 -11.76 6.06 -16.78
CA TYR A 49 -10.88 4.90 -16.98
C TYR A 49 -10.05 5.01 -18.27
N ARG A 50 -10.57 5.70 -19.29
CA ARG A 50 -9.87 5.94 -20.56
C ARG A 50 -8.77 6.99 -20.45
N ASP A 51 -8.91 7.96 -19.54
CA ASP A 51 -7.92 9.02 -19.30
C ASP A 51 -6.71 8.50 -18.52
N MET A 52 -6.88 7.44 -17.73
CA MET A 52 -5.80 6.75 -17.03
C MET A 52 -4.74 6.20 -17.98
N TRP A 53 -5.14 5.70 -19.16
CA TRP A 53 -4.23 5.17 -20.18
C TRP A 53 -3.72 6.24 -21.15
N ARG A 54 -4.49 7.31 -21.37
CA ARG A 54 -4.13 8.39 -22.29
C ARG A 54 -3.17 9.42 -21.70
N LYS A 55 -3.30 9.72 -20.40
CA LYS A 55 -2.45 10.71 -19.74
C LYS A 55 -1.14 10.05 -19.29
N PRO A 56 0.04 10.46 -19.80
CA PRO A 56 1.32 9.87 -19.42
C PRO A 56 1.65 10.03 -17.92
N GLU A 57 1.06 11.03 -17.27
CA GLU A 57 1.18 11.27 -15.83
C GLU A 57 0.48 10.18 -14.99
N LEU A 58 -0.59 9.59 -15.52
CA LEU A 58 -1.34 8.52 -14.86
C LEU A 58 -0.89 7.13 -15.33
N SER A 59 -0.54 6.98 -16.62
CA SER A 59 -0.19 5.67 -17.16
C SER A 59 1.18 5.16 -16.71
N ARG A 60 2.16 6.05 -16.46
CA ARG A 60 3.48 5.66 -15.93
C ARG A 60 3.42 4.95 -14.57
N PRO A 61 2.81 5.52 -13.51
CA PRO A 61 2.71 4.83 -12.22
C PRO A 61 1.86 3.56 -12.32
N ILE A 62 0.82 3.53 -13.15
CA ILE A 62 0.02 2.33 -13.40
C ILE A 62 0.84 1.22 -14.05
N PHE A 63 1.67 1.55 -15.04
CA PHE A 63 2.51 0.56 -15.71
C PHE A 63 3.58 0.01 -14.75
N ILE A 64 4.17 0.86 -13.91
CA ILE A 64 5.14 0.44 -12.90
C ILE A 64 4.47 -0.49 -11.87
N SER A 65 3.30 -0.10 -11.34
CA SER A 65 2.60 -0.94 -10.36
C SER A 65 2.16 -2.27 -10.95
N LEU A 66 1.63 -2.27 -12.17
CA LEU A 66 1.24 -3.50 -12.88
C LEU A 66 2.43 -4.41 -13.15
N SER A 67 3.55 -3.84 -13.63
CA SER A 67 4.78 -4.60 -13.88
C SER A 67 5.33 -5.19 -12.58
N LEU A 68 5.30 -4.43 -11.48
CA LEU A 68 5.70 -4.92 -10.16
C LEU A 68 4.80 -6.06 -9.67
N MET A 69 3.48 -5.96 -9.87
CA MET A 69 2.54 -7.05 -9.51
C MET A 69 2.80 -8.30 -10.34
N ILE A 70 3.08 -8.16 -11.64
CA ILE A 70 3.42 -9.31 -12.49
C ILE A 70 4.73 -9.94 -12.03
N LEU A 71 5.78 -9.14 -11.79
CA LEU A 71 7.06 -9.62 -11.28
C LEU A 71 6.89 -10.33 -9.93
N GLN A 72 6.03 -9.82 -9.05
CA GLN A 72 5.70 -10.45 -7.79
C GLN A 72 5.11 -11.85 -7.99
N GLN A 73 4.19 -12.02 -8.95
CA GLN A 73 3.60 -13.34 -9.23
C GLN A 73 4.59 -14.29 -9.93
N LEU A 74 5.48 -13.78 -10.79
CA LEU A 74 6.51 -14.55 -11.47
C LEU A 74 7.54 -15.18 -10.52
N THR A 75 7.66 -14.67 -9.29
CA THR A 75 8.46 -15.36 -8.24
C THR A 75 7.95 -16.76 -7.92
N GLY A 76 6.71 -17.09 -8.30
CA GLY A 76 6.13 -18.41 -8.09
C GLY A 76 5.83 -18.71 -6.63
N ILE A 77 5.74 -17.70 -5.76
CA ILE A 77 5.51 -17.89 -4.32
C ILE A 77 4.26 -18.72 -4.04
N ASN A 78 3.20 -18.55 -4.82
CA ASN A 78 1.98 -19.36 -4.70
C ASN A 78 2.27 -20.84 -5.02
N ALA A 79 3.07 -21.14 -6.05
CA ALA A 79 3.45 -22.51 -6.36
C ALA A 79 4.28 -23.13 -5.22
N VAL A 80 5.20 -22.38 -4.61
CA VAL A 80 5.95 -22.85 -3.43
C VAL A 80 5.02 -23.17 -2.27
N LEU A 81 4.04 -22.31 -1.98
CA LEU A 81 3.08 -22.54 -0.89
C LEU A 81 2.20 -23.78 -1.12
N PHE A 82 1.70 -23.98 -2.34
CA PHE A 82 0.82 -25.11 -2.67
C PHE A 82 1.58 -26.42 -2.86
N TYR A 83 2.75 -26.39 -3.46
CA TYR A 83 3.51 -27.59 -3.82
C TYR A 83 4.61 -27.96 -2.83
N ALA A 84 4.87 -27.15 -1.79
CA ALA A 84 5.83 -27.53 -0.75
C ALA A 84 5.52 -28.91 -0.14
N VAL A 85 4.29 -29.14 0.35
CA VAL A 85 3.89 -30.41 0.95
C VAL A 85 4.09 -31.60 -0.01
N PRO A 86 3.53 -31.61 -1.24
CA PRO A 86 3.71 -32.73 -2.16
C PRO A 86 5.16 -32.93 -2.60
N ILE A 87 5.96 -31.86 -2.81
CA ILE A 87 7.38 -31.97 -3.14
C ILE A 87 8.16 -32.67 -2.01
N PHE A 88 7.91 -32.28 -0.76
CA PHE A 88 8.56 -32.93 0.39
C PHE A 88 8.05 -34.37 0.63
N LYS A 89 6.79 -34.64 0.28
CA LYS A 89 6.21 -35.99 0.33
C LYS A 89 6.85 -36.92 -0.71
N GLU A 90 6.99 -36.45 -1.95
CA GLU A 90 7.66 -37.19 -3.04
C GLU A 90 9.16 -37.38 -2.78
N SER A 91 9.78 -36.48 -2.01
CA SER A 91 11.18 -36.59 -1.59
C SER A 91 11.43 -37.65 -0.49
N GLY A 92 10.40 -38.40 -0.07
CA GLY A 92 10.52 -39.50 0.90
C GLY A 92 10.29 -39.11 2.37
N TYR A 93 9.89 -37.85 2.65
CA TYR A 93 9.64 -37.34 3.99
C TYR A 93 8.14 -37.20 4.29
N GLU A 94 7.40 -38.31 4.20
CA GLU A 94 5.93 -38.36 4.39
C GLU A 94 5.48 -37.81 5.75
N ASN A 95 6.21 -38.13 6.83
CA ASN A 95 5.86 -37.72 8.20
C ASN A 95 6.31 -36.29 8.57
N GLN A 96 7.13 -35.64 7.74
CA GLN A 96 7.69 -34.31 8.01
C GLN A 96 7.19 -33.22 7.04
N SER A 97 6.35 -33.58 6.07
CA SER A 97 5.85 -32.65 5.05
C SER A 97 5.06 -31.48 5.66
N TYR A 98 4.32 -31.72 6.75
CA TYR A 98 3.63 -30.67 7.51
C TYR A 98 4.60 -29.74 8.26
N LEU A 99 5.70 -30.28 8.80
CA LEU A 99 6.73 -29.48 9.46
C LEU A 99 7.46 -28.58 8.44
N ALA A 100 7.71 -29.07 7.23
CA ALA A 100 8.33 -28.28 6.17
C ALA A 100 7.46 -27.09 5.75
N SER A 101 6.15 -27.29 5.56
CA SER A 101 5.23 -26.18 5.29
C SER A 101 5.09 -25.21 6.45
N ALA A 102 5.12 -25.69 7.70
CA ALA A 102 5.13 -24.83 8.87
C ALA A 102 6.42 -23.96 8.92
N ILE A 103 7.58 -24.51 8.56
CA ILE A 103 8.84 -23.77 8.47
C ILE A 103 8.79 -22.70 7.37
N ILE A 104 8.20 -23.02 6.21
CA ILE A 104 8.02 -22.02 5.13
C ILE A 104 7.13 -20.87 5.61
N GLY A 105 6.00 -21.18 6.26
CA GLY A 105 5.12 -20.17 6.85
C GLY A 105 5.81 -19.33 7.93
N ALA A 106 6.55 -19.97 8.84
CA ALA A 106 7.33 -19.28 9.86
C ALA A 106 8.39 -18.35 9.26
N THR A 107 9.09 -18.82 8.23
CA THR A 107 10.09 -18.03 7.49
C THR A 107 9.43 -16.81 6.84
N GLN A 108 8.26 -17.00 6.21
CA GLN A 108 7.51 -15.90 5.62
C GLN A 108 7.12 -14.83 6.65
N ILE A 109 6.64 -15.23 7.84
CA ILE A 109 6.29 -14.31 8.92
C ILE A 109 7.54 -13.55 9.40
N LEU A 110 8.65 -14.25 9.61
CA LEU A 110 9.91 -13.64 10.05
C LEU A 110 10.40 -12.60 9.04
N PHE A 111 10.49 -12.97 7.75
CA PHE A 111 10.93 -12.03 6.71
C PHE A 111 9.96 -10.87 6.54
N THR A 112 8.65 -11.10 6.63
CA THR A 112 7.65 -10.03 6.57
C THR A 112 7.86 -9.03 7.71
N PHE A 113 8.12 -9.51 8.92
CA PHE A 113 8.44 -8.67 10.07
C PHE A 113 9.73 -7.86 9.82
N PHE A 114 10.81 -8.50 9.38
CA PHE A 114 12.06 -7.81 9.04
C PHE A 114 11.88 -6.75 7.97
N VAL A 115 11.16 -7.07 6.88
CA VAL A 115 10.86 -6.13 5.79
C VAL A 115 10.01 -4.97 6.29
N SER A 116 9.00 -5.21 7.12
CA SER A 116 8.18 -4.14 7.73
C SER A 116 9.04 -3.16 8.52
N GLN A 117 9.95 -3.67 9.37
CA GLN A 117 10.85 -2.82 10.16
C GLN A 117 11.81 -1.99 9.29
N ILE A 118 12.31 -2.57 8.20
CA ILE A 118 13.19 -1.87 7.25
C ILE A 118 12.38 -0.84 6.44
N MET A 119 11.17 -1.19 5.99
CA MET A 119 10.29 -0.33 5.21
C MET A 119 9.93 0.94 5.98
N ASP A 120 9.69 0.86 7.29
CA ASP A 120 9.42 2.04 8.12
C ASP A 120 10.63 3.00 8.18
N ARG A 121 11.86 2.45 8.17
CA ARG A 121 13.10 3.25 8.17
C ARG A 121 13.42 3.86 6.81
N VAL A 122 13.29 3.08 5.74
CA VAL A 122 13.57 3.49 4.36
C VAL A 122 12.48 4.43 3.83
N GLY A 123 11.22 4.14 4.15
CA GLY A 123 10.06 4.95 3.77
C GLY A 123 10.10 6.35 4.39
N ARG A 124 10.61 6.51 5.62
CA ARG A 124 10.79 7.84 6.24
C ARG A 124 11.83 8.73 5.54
N GLN A 125 12.85 8.16 4.89
CA GLN A 125 13.82 8.95 4.11
C GLN A 125 13.28 9.37 2.73
N ILE A 126 12.31 8.62 2.18
CA ILE A 126 11.74 8.89 0.87
C ILE A 126 10.47 9.76 0.97
N SER A 127 9.68 9.60 2.04
CA SER A 127 8.41 10.32 2.23
C SER A 127 8.59 11.77 2.70
N THR A 128 9.71 12.08 3.38
CA THR A 128 9.97 13.44 3.88
C THR A 128 11.24 14.02 3.23
N GLY A 129 11.10 14.76 2.12
CA GLY A 129 12.02 15.89 1.96
C GLY A 129 12.41 16.48 0.60
N LYS A 130 12.44 15.77 -0.55
CA LYS A 130 13.08 16.41 -1.75
C LYS A 130 12.49 16.15 -3.14
N MET A 131 11.57 15.21 -3.34
CA MET A 131 11.19 14.84 -4.71
C MET A 131 9.93 15.54 -5.26
N LYS A 132 8.98 15.98 -4.41
CA LYS A 132 7.75 16.65 -4.89
C LYS A 132 7.91 18.16 -5.14
N ILE A 133 8.75 18.87 -4.39
CA ILE A 133 8.83 20.35 -4.49
C ILE A 133 9.65 20.82 -5.70
N ASN A 134 10.66 20.04 -6.15
CA ASN A 134 11.48 20.44 -7.30
C ASN A 134 10.86 20.17 -8.67
N LEU A 135 9.78 19.37 -8.75
CA LEU A 135 9.06 19.12 -10.01
C LEU A 135 7.96 20.14 -10.28
N ILE A 136 7.34 20.70 -9.23
CA ILE A 136 6.30 21.74 -9.37
C ILE A 136 6.91 23.13 -9.62
N LYS A 137 8.18 23.36 -9.27
CA LYS A 137 8.86 24.65 -9.48
C LYS A 137 9.52 24.80 -10.86
N LYS A 138 9.40 23.81 -11.73
CA LYS A 138 10.07 23.76 -13.05
C LYS A 138 9.11 23.49 -14.23
N ILE A 139 7.81 23.62 -14.00
CA ILE A 139 6.76 23.75 -15.01
C ILE A 139 6.09 25.09 -14.74
#